data_AF-A0AAU6PG64-F1
#
_entry.id   AF-A0AAU6PG64-F1
#
_cell.length_a   1.000
_cell.length_b   1.000
_cell.length_c   1.000
_cell.angle_alpha   90.00
_cell.angle_beta   90.00
_cell.angle_gamma   90.00
#
_symmetry.space_group_name_H-M   'P 1'
#
loop_
_entity.id
_entity.type
_entity.pdbx_description
1 polymer ?
#
loop_
_entity_poly.entity_id
_entity_poly.type
_entity_poly.pdbx_seq_one_letter_code
_entity_poly.pdbx_strand_id
1 'polypeptide(L)'
;MHTLEQLETKQVGLRMPVYLLKEIDELLEDFDINRSTFINEAVKSMLKKQKEKRVHQRLDEAMSEVGQMLRGEIPKISARDTLLEMKNEA
;
A
#
# COMPACT_ATOMS: atom_id res chain seq x y z
N MET A 1 -11.31 -10.34 -2.33
CA MET A 1 -11.75 -10.57 -3.72
C MET A 1 -12.11 -9.22 -4.32
N HIS A 2 -11.73 -8.96 -5.57
CA HIS A 2 -12.05 -7.71 -6.27
C HIS A 2 -13.48 -7.76 -6.82
N THR A 3 -14.16 -6.62 -6.87
CA THR A 3 -15.48 -6.53 -7.55
C THR A 3 -15.31 -6.66 -9.06
N LEU A 4 -16.40 -6.98 -9.78
CA LEU A 4 -16.39 -7.07 -11.26
C LEU A 4 -15.86 -5.78 -11.91
N GLU A 5 -16.29 -4.61 -11.43
CA GLU A 5 -15.80 -3.30 -11.88
C GLU A 5 -14.29 -3.10 -11.64
N GLN A 6 -13.73 -3.70 -10.57
CA GLN A 6 -12.30 -3.60 -10.27
C GLN A 6 -11.43 -4.51 -11.14
N LEU A 7 -12.04 -5.47 -11.84
CA LEU A 7 -11.36 -6.34 -12.80
C LEU A 7 -11.39 -5.75 -14.23
N GLU A 8 -12.17 -4.69 -14.46
CA GLU A 8 -12.17 -4.00 -15.74
C GLU A 8 -10.83 -3.34 -16.03
N THR A 9 -10.30 -3.60 -17.21
CA THR A 9 -9.04 -3.03 -17.67
C THR A 9 -9.30 -1.70 -18.38
N LYS A 10 -8.69 -0.62 -17.89
CA LYS A 10 -8.67 0.67 -18.57
C LYS A 10 -7.32 0.88 -19.27
N GLN A 11 -7.34 1.24 -20.54
CA GLN A 11 -6.11 1.62 -21.25
C GLN A 11 -5.58 2.94 -20.69
N VAL A 12 -4.30 2.95 -20.32
CA VAL A 12 -3.60 4.13 -19.81
C VAL A 12 -2.35 4.38 -20.65
N GLY A 13 -2.10 5.65 -21.00
CA GLY A 13 -0.86 6.04 -21.67
C GLY A 13 0.26 6.23 -20.65
N LEU A 14 1.32 5.43 -20.72
CA LEU A 14 2.49 5.52 -19.84
C LEU A 14 3.70 6.01 -20.63
N ARG A 15 4.38 7.06 -20.12
CA ARG A 15 5.70 7.46 -20.62
C ARG A 15 6.77 6.84 -19.74
N MET A 16 7.74 6.17 -20.36
CA MET A 16 8.85 5.52 -19.69
C MET A 16 10.17 5.92 -20.36
N PRO A 17 11.25 6.12 -19.59
CA PRO A 17 12.59 6.23 -20.15
C PRO A 17 12.94 5.06 -21.07
N VAL A 18 13.61 5.35 -22.18
CA VAL A 18 13.97 4.33 -23.18
C VAL A 18 14.85 3.23 -22.59
N TYR A 19 15.76 3.56 -21.68
CA TYR A 19 16.64 2.56 -21.07
C TYR A 19 15.86 1.53 -20.25
N LEU A 20 14.83 1.94 -19.50
CA LEU A 20 13.99 1.01 -18.73
C LEU A 20 13.17 0.09 -19.64
N LEU A 21 12.68 0.60 -20.76
CA LEU A 21 11.98 -0.23 -21.74
C LEU A 21 12.91 -1.31 -22.31
N LYS A 22 14.17 -0.96 -22.60
CA LYS A 22 15.16 -1.92 -23.07
C LYS A 22 15.50 -2.97 -22.03
N GLU A 23 15.73 -2.56 -20.78
CA GLU A 23 15.98 -3.51 -19.69
C GLU A 23 14.81 -4.48 -19.47
N ILE A 24 13.58 -3.99 -19.60
CA ILE A 24 12.38 -4.84 -19.56
C ILE A 24 12.37 -5.82 -20.74
N ASP A 25 12.67 -5.33 -21.95
CA ASP A 25 12.70 -6.19 -23.14
C ASP A 25 13.73 -7.30 -23.03
N GLU A 26 14.97 -6.95 -22.68
CA GLU A 26 16.06 -7.89 -22.47
C GLU A 26 15.72 -8.91 -21.38
N LEU A 27 15.13 -8.46 -20.27
CA LEU A 27 14.70 -9.36 -19.20
C LEU A 27 13.59 -10.32 -19.67
N LEU A 28 12.71 -9.88 -20.56
CA LEU A 28 11.57 -10.67 -21.03
C LEU A 28 11.89 -11.52 -22.26
N GLU A 29 13.06 -11.39 -22.90
CA GLU A 29 13.43 -12.20 -24.07
C GLU A 29 13.34 -13.71 -23.79
N ASP A 30 13.72 -14.13 -22.58
CA ASP A 30 13.71 -15.53 -22.17
C ASP A 30 12.37 -16.00 -21.56
N PHE A 31 11.39 -15.10 -21.44
CA PHE A 31 10.13 -15.37 -20.77
C PHE A 31 8.95 -15.10 -21.72
N ASP A 32 7.97 -16.00 -21.77
CA ASP A 32 6.72 -15.80 -22.51
C ASP A 32 5.76 -14.82 -21.77
N ILE A 33 6.28 -13.65 -21.40
CA ILE A 33 5.60 -12.63 -20.61
C ILE A 33 5.66 -11.33 -21.39
N ASN A 34 4.49 -10.73 -21.63
CA ASN A 34 4.43 -9.42 -22.27
C ASN A 34 4.73 -8.27 -21.28
N ARG A 35 5.16 -7.12 -21.82
CA ARG A 35 5.48 -5.91 -21.04
C ARG A 35 4.34 -5.47 -20.12
N SER A 36 3.10 -5.54 -20.59
CA SER A 36 1.92 -5.10 -19.82
C SER A 36 1.75 -5.95 -18.56
N THR A 37 1.91 -7.27 -18.67
CA THR A 37 1.85 -8.20 -17.54
C THR A 37 2.96 -7.89 -16.54
N PHE A 38 4.20 -7.71 -17.03
CA PHE A 38 5.33 -7.35 -16.16
C PHE A 38 5.09 -6.04 -15.40
N ILE A 39 4.66 -4.99 -16.11
CA ILE A 39 4.38 -3.68 -15.51
C ILE A 39 3.25 -3.78 -14.48
N ASN A 40 2.17 -4.51 -14.78
CA ASN A 40 1.05 -4.68 -13.86
C ASN A 40 1.48 -5.39 -12.57
N GLU A 41 2.30 -6.45 -12.67
CA GLU A 41 2.80 -7.16 -11.48
C GLU A 41 3.79 -6.31 -10.68
N ALA A 42 4.66 -5.55 -11.34
CA ALA A 42 5.54 -4.60 -10.67
C ALA A 42 4.74 -3.55 -9.88
N VAL A 43 3.67 -3.01 -10.48
CA VAL A 43 2.78 -2.05 -9.82
C VAL A 43 2.07 -2.70 -8.62
N LYS A 44 1.52 -3.91 -8.76
CA LYS A 44 0.89 -4.63 -7.64
C LYS A 44 1.85 -4.88 -6.49
N SER A 45 3.07 -5.32 -6.80
CA SER A 45 4.12 -5.56 -5.82
C SER A 45 4.48 -4.28 -5.07
N MET A 46 4.65 -3.17 -5.78
CA MET A 46 4.93 -1.87 -5.19
C MET A 46 3.77 -1.38 -4.30
N LEU A 47 2.53 -1.50 -4.77
CA LEU A 47 1.34 -1.13 -3.99
C LEU A 47 1.26 -1.93 -2.69
N LYS A 48 1.54 -3.24 -2.73
CA LYS A 48 1.55 -4.08 -1.54
C LYS A 48 2.59 -3.61 -0.53
N LYS A 49 3.84 -3.38 -0.98
CA LYS A 49 4.94 -2.89 -0.13
C LYS A 49 4.60 -1.55 0.52
N GLN A 50 4.01 -0.62 -0.22
CA GLN A 50 3.66 0.69 0.30
C GLN A 50 2.50 0.64 1.31
N LYS A 51 1.51 -0.23 1.09
CA LYS A 51 0.45 -0.47 2.06
C LYS A 51 1.00 -1.07 3.35
N GLU A 52 1.88 -2.05 3.25
CA GLU A 52 2.53 -2.68 4.39
C GLU A 52 3.37 -1.67 5.18
N LYS A 53 4.19 -0.87 4.51
CA LYS A 53 4.96 0.21 5.14
C LYS A 53 4.07 1.17 5.92
N ARG A 54 2.93 1.57 5.34
CA ARG A 54 1.96 2.45 6.02
C ARG A 54 1.37 1.80 7.26
N VAL A 55 1.08 0.50 7.22
CA VAL A 55 0.57 -0.24 8.38
C VAL A 55 1.61 -0.26 9.48
N HIS A 56 2.86 -0.62 9.16
CA HIS A 56 3.95 -0.63 10.14
C HIS A 56 4.17 0.74 10.77
N GLN A 57 4.16 1.81 9.97
CA GLN A 57 4.28 3.19 10.51
C GLN A 57 3.16 3.54 11.49
N ARG A 58 1.90 3.23 11.15
CA ARG A 58 0.77 3.47 12.05
C ARG A 58 0.83 2.62 13.32
N LEU A 59 1.34 1.40 13.21
CA LEU A 59 1.54 0.53 14.37
C LEU A 59 2.65 1.06 15.28
N ASP A 60 3.76 1.54 14.72
CA ASP A 60 4.84 2.17 15.49
C ASP A 60 4.34 3.41 16.22
N GLU A 61 3.56 4.25 15.55
CA GLU A 61 2.89 5.43 16.14
C GLU A 61 1.98 5.01 17.31
N ALA A 62 1.08 4.05 17.07
CA ALA A 62 0.15 3.57 18.10
C ALA A 62 0.88 2.93 19.30
N MET A 63 1.94 2.15 19.07
CA MET A 63 2.74 1.56 20.14
C MET A 63 3.50 2.62 20.94
N SER A 64 3.98 3.67 20.27
CA SER A 64 4.60 4.82 20.93
C SER A 64 3.60 5.54 21.84
N GLU A 65 2.39 5.82 21.34
CA GLU A 65 1.31 6.44 22.11
C GLU A 65 0.94 5.60 23.34
N VAL A 66 0.79 4.28 23.18
CA VAL A 66 0.54 3.36 24.31
C VAL A 66 1.69 3.38 25.32
N GLY A 67 2.93 3.40 24.84
CA GLY A 67 4.11 3.51 25.70
C GLY A 67 4.12 4.80 26.53
N GLN A 68 3.73 5.93 25.93
CA GLN A 68 3.61 7.21 26.61
C GLN A 68 2.45 7.22 27.63
N MET A 69 1.32 6.57 27.32
CA MET A 69 0.22 6.37 28.26
C MET A 69 0.63 5.50 29.47
N LEU A 70 1.45 4.48 29.25
CA LEU A 70 1.97 3.61 30.32
C LEU A 70 2.95 4.36 31.23
N ARG A 71 3.78 5.24 30.67
CA ARG A 71 4.68 6.12 31.44
C ARG A 71 3.98 7.30 32.10
N GLY A 72 2.70 7.53 31.82
CA GLY A 72 1.91 8.61 32.40
C GLY A 72 2.16 9.97 31.74
N GLU A 73 2.81 10.00 30.58
CA GLU A 73 3.08 11.21 29.80
C GLU A 73 1.81 11.70 29.05
N ILE A 74 0.86 10.79 28.79
CA ILE A 74 -0.43 11.07 28.13
C ILE A 74 -1.55 10.41 28.94
N PRO A 75 -2.75 11.04 29.07
CA PRO A 75 -3.89 10.45 29.76
C PRO A 75 -4.25 9.08 29.20
N LYS A 76 -4.58 8.13 30.09
CA LYS A 76 -5.10 6.82 29.67
C LYS A 76 -6.52 7.02 29.12
N ILE A 77 -6.67 6.92 27.81
CA ILE A 77 -7.97 6.96 27.15
C ILE A 77 -8.55 5.55 27.20
N SER A 78 -9.80 5.41 27.64
CA SER A 78 -10.49 4.12 27.68
C SER A 78 -10.82 3.67 26.25
N ALA A 79 -10.74 2.38 25.97
CA ALA A 79 -11.19 1.82 24.69
C ALA A 79 -12.65 2.19 24.37
N ARG A 80 -13.47 2.47 25.40
CA ARG A 80 -14.84 2.95 25.24
C ARG A 80 -14.91 4.38 24.70
N ASP A 81 -13.98 5.24 25.11
CA ASP A 81 -13.94 6.64 24.69
C ASP A 81 -13.45 6.74 23.24
N THR A 82 -12.44 5.94 22.87
CA THR A 82 -11.94 5.83 21.48
C THR A 82 -13.04 5.34 20.52
N LEU A 83 -13.84 4.34 20.94
CA LEU A 83 -14.97 3.85 20.15
C LEU A 83 -16.08 4.90 19.97
N LEU A 84 -16.24 5.80 20.95
CA LEU A 84 -17.20 6.91 20.89
C LEU A 84 -16.73 8.00 19.93
N GLU A 85 -15.44 8.33 19.92
CA GLU A 85 -14.84 9.30 18.97
C GLU A 85 -14.94 8.79 17.52
N MET A 86 -14.56 7.55 17.25
CA MET A 86 -14.62 6.98 15.89
C MET A 86 -16.05 6.91 15.31
N LYS A 87 -17.06 6.79 16.18
CA LYS A 87 -18.47 6.76 15.76
C LYS A 87 -19.03 8.16 15.44
N ASN A 88 -18.39 9.21 15.96
CA ASN A 88 -18.80 10.60 15.74
C ASN A 88 -18.11 11.23 14.52
N GLU A 89 -17.01 10.65 14.03
CA GLU A 89 -16.29 11.09 12.82
C GLU A 89 -16.80 10.45 11.51
N ALA A 90 -17.80 9.56 11.57
CA ALA A 90 -18.42 8.87 10.43
C ALA A 90 -19.80 9.43 10.09
#